data_AF-A0A521GV89-F1
#
_entry.id   AF-A0A521GV89-F1
#
_cell.length_a   1.000
_cell.length_b   1.000
_cell.length_c   1.000
_cell.angle_alpha   90.00
_cell.angle_beta   90.00
_cell.angle_gamma   90.00
#
_symmetry.space_group_name_H-M   'P 1'
#
loop_
_entity.id
_entity.type
_entity.pdbx_description
1 polymer ?
#
loop_
_entity_poly.entity_id
_entity_poly.type
_entity_poly.pdbx_seq_one_letter_code
_entity_poly.pdbx_strand_id
1 'polypeptide(L)'
;MNHTLSQAHVADPDFVRYLGWQLEHELRRRARFAPPPRRPARLLAVAALVLAGATLGAGGMAAAAAVQDAPHKAVRIERARVAAAAAVERQRFFEAAWQETMRLRADAMTSDSEVHAVEAALGAATTEARLRILDLEEVEAGGQEPSDALSAPRVGGRDFVGERLAVRLADLAGANTLLDARMQRARELHEAGFASAAEVQALEQERSTLAGSFHALEASAGIRGQFLAGALSPQQAEREGALARSLAHLEAAAAAETGARAALQAAQALYAAGALGAAELRASERTAREAEAARRLSELDLRLLESLPPR
;
A
#
# COMPACT_ATOMS: atom_id res chain seq x y z
N MET A 1 -34.32 29.01 -23.05
CA MET A 1 -34.93 27.72 -22.67
C MET A 1 -33.93 27.02 -21.77
N ASN A 2 -34.20 27.04 -20.46
CA ASN A 2 -33.30 26.54 -19.42
C ASN A 2 -33.52 25.04 -19.25
N HIS A 3 -32.50 24.22 -19.50
CA HIS A 3 -32.52 22.82 -19.09
C HIS A 3 -32.34 22.75 -17.58
N THR A 4 -33.39 22.30 -16.90
CA THR A 4 -33.42 21.99 -15.47
C THR A 4 -32.42 20.90 -15.13
N LEU A 5 -31.60 21.26 -14.14
CA LEU A 5 -30.69 20.48 -13.31
C LEU A 5 -31.07 19.00 -13.16
N SER A 6 -30.06 18.16 -13.39
CA SER A 6 -29.97 16.76 -12.99
C SER A 6 -30.37 16.58 -11.52
N GLN A 7 -31.55 16.01 -11.27
CA GLN A 7 -31.93 15.55 -9.92
C GLN A 7 -30.95 14.46 -9.49
N ALA A 8 -30.09 14.78 -8.53
CA ALA A 8 -29.22 13.80 -7.89
C ALA A 8 -30.10 12.78 -7.14
N HIS A 9 -29.98 11.52 -7.50
CA HIS A 9 -30.72 10.41 -6.90
C HIS A 9 -30.28 10.27 -5.43
N VAL A 10 -31.11 10.75 -4.50
CA VAL A 10 -30.94 10.48 -3.07
C VAL A 10 -31.26 9.02 -2.84
N ALA A 11 -30.37 8.29 -2.15
CA ALA A 11 -30.63 6.90 -1.76
C ALA A 11 -31.66 6.88 -0.62
N ASP A 12 -32.68 6.04 -0.79
CA ASP A 12 -33.75 5.85 0.19
C ASP A 12 -33.16 5.40 1.55
N PRO A 13 -33.48 6.05 2.68
CA PRO A 13 -33.07 5.61 4.02
C PRO A 13 -33.41 4.15 4.31
N ASP A 14 -34.51 3.65 3.74
CA ASP A 14 -34.90 2.24 3.88
C ASP A 14 -33.95 1.29 3.14
N PHE A 15 -33.37 1.74 2.03
CA PHE A 15 -32.35 0.99 1.30
C PHE A 15 -31.05 0.85 2.10
N VAL A 16 -30.61 1.91 2.77
CA VAL A 16 -29.40 1.88 3.63
C VAL A 16 -29.61 0.95 4.83
N ARG A 17 -30.78 1.03 5.47
CA ARG A 17 -31.15 0.12 6.58
C ARG A 17 -31.22 -1.33 6.11
N TYR A 18 -31.77 -1.57 4.93
CA TYR A 18 -31.83 -2.90 4.31
C TYR A 18 -30.45 -3.46 3.98
N LEU A 19 -29.54 -2.65 3.44
CA LEU A 19 -28.14 -3.01 3.19
C LEU A 19 -27.40 -3.38 4.48
N GLY A 20 -27.57 -2.58 5.54
CA GLY A 20 -27.00 -2.88 6.86
C GLY A 20 -27.48 -4.23 7.39
N TRP A 21 -28.78 -4.49 7.30
CA TRP A 21 -29.37 -5.77 7.68
C TRP A 21 -28.82 -6.94 6.82
N GLN A 22 -28.70 -6.77 5.49
CA GLN A 22 -28.15 -7.80 4.61
C GLN A 22 -26.68 -8.13 4.92
N LEU A 23 -25.85 -7.10 5.15
CA LEU A 23 -24.44 -7.27 5.53
C LEU A 23 -24.31 -8.03 6.85
N GLU A 24 -25.09 -7.65 7.85
CA GLU A 24 -25.10 -8.33 9.14
C GLU A 24 -25.58 -9.78 9.00
N HIS A 25 -26.60 -10.01 8.17
CA HIS A 25 -27.13 -11.36 7.92
C HIS A 25 -26.12 -12.25 7.19
N GLU A 26 -25.41 -11.73 6.18
CA GLU A 26 -24.36 -12.47 5.46
C GLU A 26 -23.14 -12.75 6.35
N LEU A 27 -22.73 -11.82 7.21
CA LEU A 27 -21.68 -12.06 8.20
C LEU A 27 -22.08 -13.17 9.18
N ARG A 28 -23.31 -13.14 9.71
CA ARG A 28 -23.83 -14.22 10.57
C ARG A 28 -23.95 -15.55 9.82
N ARG A 29 -24.36 -15.53 8.55
CA ARG A 29 -24.48 -16.73 7.70
C ARG A 29 -23.12 -17.36 7.45
N ARG A 30 -22.12 -16.56 7.06
CA ARG A 30 -20.73 -17.03 6.89
C ARG A 30 -20.14 -17.59 8.19
N ALA A 31 -20.46 -16.98 9.33
CA ALA A 31 -20.04 -17.50 10.63
C ALA A 31 -20.67 -18.87 10.97
N ARG A 32 -21.93 -19.13 10.58
CA ARG A 32 -22.60 -20.43 10.81
C ARG A 32 -22.06 -21.58 9.98
N PHE A 33 -21.54 -21.29 8.78
CA PHE A 33 -20.99 -22.30 7.87
C PHE A 33 -19.46 -22.36 7.88
N ALA A 34 -18.81 -21.63 8.79
CA ALA A 34 -17.39 -21.77 9.02
C ALA A 34 -17.11 -23.15 9.65
N PRO A 35 -16.17 -23.95 9.09
CA PRO A 35 -15.78 -25.21 9.70
C PRO A 35 -15.25 -24.98 11.13
N PRO A 36 -15.46 -25.92 12.07
CA PRO A 36 -15.00 -25.77 13.44
C PRO A 36 -13.49 -25.50 13.50
N PRO A 37 -13.04 -24.57 14.36
CA PRO A 37 -11.74 -23.93 14.22
C PRO A 37 -10.58 -24.89 14.48
N ARG A 38 -9.76 -25.12 13.46
CA ARG A 38 -8.40 -25.66 13.62
C ARG A 38 -7.45 -24.47 13.76
N ARG A 39 -7.23 -24.02 15.00
CA ARG A 39 -6.30 -22.97 15.49
C ARG A 39 -6.89 -21.53 15.56
N PRO A 40 -6.91 -20.90 16.75
CA PRO A 40 -7.58 -19.61 16.98
C PRO A 40 -6.83 -18.36 16.48
N ALA A 41 -5.52 -18.42 16.22
CA ALA A 41 -4.70 -17.24 15.91
C ALA A 41 -5.02 -16.60 14.54
N ARG A 42 -5.44 -17.38 13.54
CA ARG A 42 -5.68 -16.88 12.17
C ARG A 42 -6.98 -16.07 12.02
N LEU A 43 -7.93 -16.22 12.95
CA LEU A 43 -9.23 -15.54 12.89
C LEU A 43 -9.20 -14.14 13.50
N LEU A 44 -8.32 -13.84 14.46
CA LEU A 44 -8.16 -12.47 14.95
C LEU A 44 -7.64 -11.53 13.84
N ALA A 45 -6.72 -12.01 13.00
CA ALA A 45 -6.20 -11.26 11.87
C ALA A 45 -7.25 -10.99 10.78
N VAL A 46 -8.08 -12.00 10.44
CA VAL A 46 -9.14 -11.85 9.41
C VAL A 46 -10.34 -11.08 9.94
N ALA A 47 -10.74 -11.29 11.19
CA ALA A 47 -11.83 -10.53 11.82
C ALA A 47 -11.45 -9.05 11.99
N ALA A 48 -10.20 -8.73 12.30
CA ALA A 48 -9.69 -7.36 12.31
C ALA A 48 -9.70 -6.71 10.92
N LEU A 49 -9.33 -7.46 9.87
CA LEU A 49 -9.36 -6.99 8.48
C LEU A 49 -10.79 -6.72 7.99
N VAL A 50 -11.76 -7.54 8.39
CA VAL A 50 -13.18 -7.39 8.02
C VAL A 50 -13.87 -6.29 8.85
N LEU A 51 -13.56 -6.15 10.15
CA LEU A 51 -14.06 -5.05 10.97
C LEU A 51 -13.50 -3.69 10.54
N ALA A 52 -12.22 -3.64 10.13
CA ALA A 52 -11.61 -2.42 9.59
C ALA A 52 -12.21 -2.01 8.22
N GLY A 53 -12.72 -2.96 7.44
CA GLY A 53 -13.41 -2.68 6.17
C GLY A 53 -14.88 -2.28 6.34
N ALA A 54 -15.59 -2.84 7.32
CA ALA A 54 -17.04 -2.64 7.48
C ALA A 54 -17.42 -1.32 8.19
N THR A 55 -16.57 -0.79 9.08
CA THR A 55 -16.84 0.47 9.78
C THR A 55 -16.68 1.72 8.88
N LEU A 56 -15.91 1.61 7.80
CA LEU A 56 -15.75 2.69 6.79
C LEU A 56 -16.95 2.81 5.84
N GLY A 57 -17.71 1.73 5.59
CA GLY A 57 -18.81 1.73 4.63
C GLY A 57 -20.12 2.34 5.15
N ALA A 58 -20.41 2.20 6.44
CA ALA A 58 -21.72 2.59 7.00
C ALA A 58 -21.74 3.99 7.66
N GLY A 59 -20.60 4.48 8.16
CA GLY A 59 -20.51 5.80 8.80
C GLY A 59 -20.45 6.99 7.83
N GLY A 60 -20.07 6.77 6.57
CA GLY A 60 -19.85 7.84 5.59
C GLY A 60 -21.12 8.42 4.95
N MET A 61 -22.24 7.71 4.96
CA MET A 61 -23.45 8.14 4.21
C MET A 61 -24.44 8.97 5.04
N ALA A 62 -24.48 8.80 6.37
CA ALA A 62 -25.37 9.59 7.23
C ALA A 62 -24.93 11.07 7.34
N ALA A 63 -23.64 11.36 7.18
CA ALA A 63 -23.12 12.73 7.19
C ALA A 63 -23.37 13.50 5.87
N ALA A 64 -23.79 12.83 4.79
CA ALA A 64 -24.00 13.48 3.49
C ALA A 64 -25.35 14.20 3.38
N ALA A 65 -26.35 13.81 4.20
CA ALA A 65 -27.72 14.36 4.11
C ALA A 65 -27.96 15.63 4.95
N ALA A 66 -27.11 15.92 5.95
CA ALA A 66 -27.24 17.10 6.81
C ALA A 66 -26.40 18.31 6.36
N VAL A 67 -25.72 18.20 5.20
CA VAL A 67 -24.68 19.13 4.75
C VAL A 67 -25.10 19.77 3.43
N GLN A 68 -26.19 20.54 3.46
CA GLN A 68 -26.50 21.45 2.35
C GLN A 68 -26.21 22.92 2.68
N ASP A 69 -25.93 23.25 3.95
CA ASP A 69 -25.59 24.62 4.38
C ASP A 69 -24.33 24.75 5.26
N ALA A 70 -23.55 23.68 5.48
CA ALA A 70 -22.28 23.81 6.18
C ALA A 70 -21.22 24.42 5.24
N PRO A 71 -20.40 25.39 5.68
CA PRO A 71 -19.29 25.87 4.88
C PRO A 71 -18.39 24.67 4.55
N HIS A 72 -18.17 24.37 3.27
CA HIS A 72 -17.46 23.18 2.75
C HIS A 72 -16.15 22.82 3.49
N LYS A 73 -15.50 23.81 4.13
CA LYS A 73 -14.35 23.61 5.02
C LYS A 73 -14.66 22.70 6.23
N ALA A 74 -15.76 22.92 6.96
CA ALA A 74 -16.09 22.17 8.18
C ALA A 74 -16.26 20.66 7.89
N VAL A 75 -16.87 20.35 6.74
CA VAL A 75 -17.11 18.98 6.29
C VAL A 75 -15.81 18.27 5.92
N ARG A 76 -14.90 18.98 5.25
CA ARG A 76 -13.57 18.45 4.91
C ARG A 76 -12.75 18.17 6.16
N ILE A 77 -12.75 19.10 7.13
CA ILE A 77 -12.08 18.91 8.43
C ILE A 77 -12.65 17.68 9.14
N GLU A 78 -13.97 17.56 9.22
CA GLU A 78 -14.58 16.43 9.93
C GLU A 78 -14.28 15.09 9.24
N ARG A 79 -14.31 15.03 7.91
CA ARG A 79 -13.89 13.83 7.16
C ARG A 79 -12.44 13.46 7.43
N ALA A 80 -11.52 14.44 7.39
CA ALA A 80 -10.11 14.22 7.66
C ALA A 80 -9.89 13.77 9.11
N ARG A 81 -10.64 14.33 10.06
CA ARG A 81 -10.59 13.96 11.48
C ARG A 81 -11.03 12.52 11.72
N VAL A 82 -12.14 12.11 11.12
CA VAL A 82 -12.62 10.73 11.21
C VAL A 82 -11.60 9.77 10.59
N ALA A 83 -11.01 10.12 9.43
CA ALA A 83 -9.97 9.31 8.80
C ALA A 83 -8.71 9.17 9.67
N ALA A 84 -8.24 10.26 10.27
CA ALA A 84 -7.10 10.25 11.18
C ALA A 84 -7.39 9.42 12.44
N ALA A 85 -8.55 9.62 13.07
CA ALA A 85 -8.97 8.85 14.24
C ALA A 85 -9.02 7.35 13.93
N ALA A 86 -9.61 6.96 12.79
CA ALA A 86 -9.68 5.56 12.37
C ALA A 86 -8.28 4.93 12.15
N ALA A 87 -7.33 5.69 11.58
CA ALA A 87 -5.97 5.22 11.39
C ALA A 87 -5.20 5.07 12.73
N VAL A 88 -5.38 6.00 13.68
CA VAL A 88 -4.82 5.89 15.04
C VAL A 88 -5.37 4.68 15.78
N GLU A 89 -6.67 4.41 15.70
CA GLU A 89 -7.27 3.22 16.32
C GLU A 89 -6.75 1.92 15.68
N ARG A 90 -6.55 1.91 14.36
CA ARG A 90 -5.90 0.78 13.67
C ARG A 90 -4.46 0.57 14.14
N GLN A 91 -3.69 1.65 14.31
CA GLN A 91 -2.34 1.58 14.87
C GLN A 91 -2.35 0.98 16.28
N ARG A 92 -3.23 1.46 17.18
CA ARG A 92 -3.38 0.94 18.54
C ARG A 92 -3.72 -0.55 18.56
N PHE A 93 -4.59 -1.00 17.64
CA PHE A 93 -4.90 -2.41 17.47
C PHE A 93 -3.66 -3.24 17.14
N PHE A 94 -2.85 -2.82 16.17
CA PHE A 94 -1.62 -3.53 15.82
C PHE A 94 -0.55 -3.43 16.89
N GLU A 95 -0.50 -2.35 17.65
CA GLU A 95 0.39 -2.21 18.80
C GLU A 95 0.04 -3.24 19.89
N ALA A 96 -1.24 -3.39 20.22
CA ALA A 96 -1.69 -4.43 21.16
C ALA A 96 -1.38 -5.85 20.63
N ALA A 97 -1.59 -6.09 19.33
CA ALA A 97 -1.24 -7.37 18.70
C ALA A 97 0.27 -7.64 18.75
N TRP A 98 1.11 -6.62 18.56
CA TRP A 98 2.55 -6.72 18.69
C TRP A 98 2.98 -7.09 20.12
N GLN A 99 2.43 -6.40 21.13
CA GLN A 99 2.74 -6.71 22.53
C GLN A 99 2.35 -8.16 22.90
N GLU A 100 1.19 -8.63 22.46
CA GLU A 100 0.77 -10.01 22.68
C GLU A 100 1.66 -11.02 21.94
N THR A 101 2.04 -10.72 20.70
CA THR A 101 2.95 -11.57 19.90
C THR A 101 4.32 -11.66 20.56
N MET A 102 4.84 -10.56 21.11
CA MET A 102 6.10 -10.54 21.85
C MET A 102 6.01 -11.32 23.18
N ARG A 103 4.87 -11.26 23.87
CA ARG A 103 4.60 -12.09 25.06
C ARG A 103 4.63 -13.57 24.70
N LEU A 104 3.92 -13.98 23.64
CA LEU A 104 3.91 -15.37 23.15
C LEU A 104 5.29 -15.82 22.66
N ARG A 105 6.08 -14.92 22.06
CA ARG A 105 7.46 -15.20 21.67
C ARG A 105 8.35 -15.52 22.87
N ALA A 106 8.20 -14.79 23.98
CA ALA A 106 8.94 -15.06 25.21
C ALA A 106 8.61 -16.45 25.79
N ASP A 107 7.37 -16.92 25.60
CA ASP A 107 6.90 -18.25 25.98
C ASP A 107 7.24 -19.33 24.93
N ALA A 108 7.98 -19.00 23.86
CA ALA A 108 8.29 -19.86 22.71
C ALA A 108 7.05 -20.43 21.98
N MET A 109 5.92 -19.71 22.04
CA MET A 109 4.63 -20.12 21.47
C MET A 109 4.35 -19.55 20.07
N THR A 110 5.26 -18.74 19.53
CA THR A 110 5.11 -18.02 18.25
C THR A 110 6.38 -18.15 17.41
N SER A 111 6.23 -18.22 16.09
CA SER A 111 7.37 -18.28 15.17
C SER A 111 7.91 -16.91 14.80
N ASP A 112 9.19 -16.83 14.39
CA ASP A 112 9.78 -15.57 13.92
C ASP A 112 9.02 -14.98 12.72
N SER A 113 8.45 -15.82 11.85
CA SER A 113 7.63 -15.36 10.73
C SER A 113 6.36 -14.63 11.18
N GLU A 114 5.73 -15.08 12.27
CA GLU A 114 4.56 -14.42 12.85
C GLU A 114 4.95 -13.08 13.47
N VAL A 115 6.09 -13.03 14.17
CA VAL A 115 6.65 -11.78 14.71
C VAL A 115 6.87 -10.78 13.59
N HIS A 116 7.62 -11.13 12.55
CA HIS A 116 7.90 -10.22 11.43
C HIS A 116 6.64 -9.76 10.70
N ALA A 117 5.62 -10.61 10.59
CA ALA A 117 4.35 -10.23 9.99
C ALA A 117 3.60 -9.17 10.82
N VAL A 118 3.57 -9.31 12.15
CA VAL A 118 2.95 -8.31 13.04
C VAL A 118 3.78 -7.03 13.09
N GLU A 119 5.11 -7.13 13.08
CA GLU A 119 6.03 -5.99 13.02
C GLU A 119 5.77 -5.14 11.76
N ALA A 120 5.70 -5.79 10.59
CA ALA A 120 5.40 -5.13 9.33
C ALA A 120 4.02 -4.46 9.35
N ALA A 121 3.01 -5.13 9.91
CA ALA A 121 1.65 -4.60 10.01
C ALA A 121 1.57 -3.37 10.95
N LEU A 122 2.29 -3.41 12.07
CA LEU A 122 2.41 -2.27 12.99
C LEU A 122 3.14 -1.10 12.33
N GLY A 123 4.23 -1.37 11.60
CA GLY A 123 4.95 -0.36 10.80
C GLY A 123 4.02 0.35 9.81
N ALA A 124 3.31 -0.43 8.98
CA ALA A 124 2.35 0.10 8.01
C ALA A 124 1.24 0.92 8.66
N ALA A 125 0.65 0.44 9.77
CA ALA A 125 -0.40 1.16 10.48
C ALA A 125 0.10 2.47 11.13
N THR A 126 1.34 2.48 11.62
CA THR A 126 1.98 3.68 12.17
C THR A 126 2.21 4.72 11.08
N THR A 127 2.70 4.29 9.91
CA THR A 127 2.89 5.14 8.74
C THR A 127 1.56 5.73 8.26
N GLU A 128 0.51 4.90 8.14
CA GLU A 128 -0.83 5.35 7.77
C GLU A 128 -1.37 6.40 8.75
N ALA A 129 -1.29 6.14 10.06
CA ALA A 129 -1.74 7.08 11.09
C ALA A 129 -1.02 8.44 10.98
N ARG A 130 0.30 8.44 10.80
CA ARG A 130 1.08 9.67 10.60
C ARG A 130 0.66 10.44 9.36
N LEU A 131 0.47 9.76 8.23
CA LEU A 131 0.01 10.39 6.99
C LEU A 131 -1.38 11.01 7.16
N ARG A 132 -2.31 10.31 7.82
CA ARG A 132 -3.66 10.85 8.06
C ARG A 132 -3.69 12.04 9.03
N ILE A 133 -2.78 12.06 10.00
CA ILE A 133 -2.61 13.24 10.87
C ILE A 133 -2.10 14.43 10.04
N LEU A 134 -1.10 14.24 9.17
CA LEU A 134 -0.63 15.30 8.26
C LEU A 134 -1.74 15.80 7.33
N ASP A 135 -2.57 14.90 6.80
CA ASP A 135 -3.73 15.25 5.97
C ASP A 135 -4.72 16.12 6.74
N LEU A 136 -5.06 15.76 7.98
CA LEU A 136 -5.93 16.56 8.85
C LEU A 136 -5.35 17.95 9.11
N GLU A 137 -4.08 18.03 9.48
CA GLU A 137 -3.38 19.28 9.78
C GLU A 137 -3.35 20.22 8.55
N GLU A 138 -3.13 19.68 7.34
CA GLU A 138 -3.19 20.44 6.09
C GLU A 138 -4.59 20.98 5.80
N VAL A 139 -5.63 20.16 6.01
CA VAL A 139 -7.03 20.55 5.80
C VAL A 139 -7.47 21.61 6.82
N GLU A 140 -7.04 21.50 8.08
CA GLU A 140 -7.34 22.51 9.11
C GLU A 140 -6.69 23.87 8.78
N ALA A 141 -5.41 23.84 8.35
CA ALA A 141 -4.65 25.03 7.99
C ALA A 141 -5.11 25.68 6.67
N GLY A 142 -5.22 24.89 5.59
CA GLY A 142 -5.51 25.38 4.24
C GLY A 142 -6.98 25.40 3.87
N GLY A 143 -7.82 24.62 4.56
CA GLY A 143 -9.23 24.46 4.25
C GLY A 143 -9.51 23.76 2.91
N GLN A 144 -8.50 23.21 2.24
CA GLN A 144 -8.60 22.45 0.98
C GLN A 144 -8.24 20.98 1.23
N GLU A 145 -8.47 20.12 0.23
CA GLU A 145 -8.04 18.73 0.31
C GLU A 145 -6.50 18.64 0.26
N PRO A 146 -5.89 17.65 0.96
CA PRO A 146 -4.44 17.45 0.95
C PRO A 146 -3.94 17.23 -0.47
N SER A 147 -2.82 17.85 -0.83
CA SER A 147 -2.21 17.69 -2.16
C SER A 147 -0.92 16.90 -2.08
N ASP A 148 -0.78 15.85 -2.89
CA ASP A 148 0.47 15.10 -3.05
C ASP A 148 1.33 15.61 -4.22
N ALA A 149 0.93 16.72 -4.85
CA ALA A 149 1.70 17.34 -5.93
C ALA A 149 3.03 17.89 -5.40
N LEU A 150 4.14 17.56 -6.06
CA LEU A 150 5.47 18.11 -5.74
C LEU A 150 5.52 19.64 -5.90
N SER A 151 4.62 20.20 -6.70
CA SER A 151 4.44 21.64 -6.88
C SER A 151 3.43 22.29 -5.92
N ALA A 152 2.85 21.55 -4.96
CA ALA A 152 1.86 22.13 -4.05
C ALA A 152 2.48 23.25 -3.20
N PRO A 153 1.85 24.42 -3.04
CA PRO A 153 2.43 25.48 -2.22
C PRO A 153 2.49 25.06 -0.73
N ARG A 154 3.32 25.75 0.06
CA ARG A 154 3.31 25.60 1.53
C ARG A 154 1.97 26.07 2.08
N VAL A 155 1.43 25.33 3.05
CA VAL A 155 0.16 25.67 3.71
C VAL A 155 0.48 26.18 5.11
N GLY A 156 0.12 27.44 5.40
CA GLY A 156 0.49 28.06 6.69
C GLY A 156 2.00 28.13 6.94
N GLY A 157 2.82 28.15 5.88
CA GLY A 157 4.28 28.14 5.98
C GLY A 157 4.93 26.75 6.16
N ARG A 158 4.12 25.70 6.33
CA ARG A 158 4.57 24.30 6.49
C ARG A 158 4.57 23.53 5.18
N ASP A 159 5.52 22.59 5.02
CA ASP A 159 5.65 21.75 3.83
C ASP A 159 5.11 20.33 4.07
N PHE A 160 3.79 20.18 3.95
CA PHE A 160 3.12 18.88 4.15
C PHE A 160 3.56 17.82 3.14
N VAL A 161 3.88 18.19 1.90
CA VAL A 161 4.36 17.24 0.87
C VAL A 161 5.71 16.68 1.27
N GLY A 162 6.67 17.53 1.67
CA GLY A 162 7.98 17.10 2.14
C GLY A 162 7.89 16.22 3.38
N GLU A 163 7.01 16.55 4.33
CA GLU A 163 6.79 15.75 5.53
C GLU A 163 6.17 14.37 5.21
N ARG A 164 5.20 14.30 4.29
CA ARG A 164 4.65 13.01 3.83
C ARG A 164 5.71 12.16 3.13
N LEU A 165 6.57 12.76 2.29
CA LEU A 165 7.69 12.07 1.66
C LEU A 165 8.67 11.53 2.71
N ALA A 166 9.00 12.31 3.73
CA ALA A 166 9.88 11.88 4.82
C ALA A 166 9.28 10.71 5.63
N VAL A 167 7.98 10.74 5.91
CA VAL A 167 7.27 9.63 6.58
C VAL A 167 7.35 8.35 5.73
N ARG A 168 7.11 8.45 4.41
CA ARG A 168 7.20 7.31 3.48
C ARG A 168 8.64 6.78 3.34
N LEU A 169 9.65 7.65 3.32
CA LEU A 169 11.05 7.23 3.30
C LEU A 169 11.45 6.46 4.56
N ALA A 170 11.02 6.93 5.73
CA ALA A 170 11.26 6.24 7.00
C ALA A 170 10.60 4.86 7.04
N ASP A 171 9.39 4.73 6.47
CA ASP A 171 8.68 3.45 6.32
C ASP A 171 9.47 2.45 5.46
N LEU A 172 9.94 2.89 4.28
CA LEU A 172 10.75 2.04 3.40
C LEU A 172 12.09 1.63 4.05
N ALA A 173 12.73 2.52 4.81
CA ALA A 173 13.96 2.19 5.53
C ALA A 173 13.72 1.11 6.62
N GLY A 174 12.59 1.20 7.33
CA GLY A 174 12.15 0.18 8.27
C GLY A 174 11.87 -1.17 7.57
N ALA A 175 11.13 -1.14 6.46
CA ALA A 175 10.87 -2.32 5.65
C ALA A 175 12.16 -2.97 5.12
N ASN A 176 13.16 -2.18 4.74
CA ASN A 176 14.44 -2.71 4.25
C ASN A 176 15.20 -3.42 5.38
N THR A 177 15.18 -2.85 6.59
CA THR A 177 15.80 -3.48 7.77
C THR A 177 15.16 -4.84 8.08
N LEU A 178 13.83 -4.92 8.02
CA LEU A 178 13.10 -6.18 8.22
C LEU A 178 13.42 -7.21 7.13
N LEU A 179 13.50 -6.76 5.88
CA LEU A 179 13.81 -7.60 4.74
C LEU A 179 15.25 -8.12 4.79
N ASP A 180 16.21 -7.30 5.18
CA ASP A 180 17.61 -7.73 5.36
C ASP A 180 17.72 -8.84 6.42
N ALA A 181 16.98 -8.74 7.53
CA ALA A 181 16.91 -9.80 8.54
C ALA A 181 16.29 -11.10 7.98
N ARG A 182 15.19 -11.00 7.22
CA ARG A 182 14.55 -12.15 6.55
C ARG A 182 15.49 -12.80 5.53
N MET A 183 16.20 -12.00 4.73
CA MET A 183 17.15 -12.47 3.74
C MET A 183 18.33 -13.21 4.38
N GLN A 184 18.90 -12.64 5.44
CA GLN A 184 19.99 -13.28 6.18
C GLN A 184 19.56 -14.65 6.70
N ARG A 185 18.36 -14.73 7.30
CA ARG A 185 17.81 -15.98 7.80
C ARG A 185 17.55 -17.01 6.69
N ALA A 186 16.98 -16.59 5.56
CA ALA A 186 16.72 -17.46 4.43
C ALA A 186 18.02 -18.02 3.83
N ARG A 187 19.09 -17.22 3.79
CA ARG A 187 20.42 -17.66 3.34
C ARG A 187 21.01 -18.71 4.27
N GLU A 188 20.98 -18.49 5.59
CA GLU A 188 21.43 -19.48 6.57
C GLU A 188 20.67 -20.81 6.47
N LEU A 189 19.34 -20.73 6.30
CA LEU A 189 18.50 -21.92 6.11
C LEU A 189 18.80 -22.61 4.78
N HIS A 190 19.10 -21.86 3.72
CA HIS A 190 19.45 -22.41 2.42
C HIS A 190 20.79 -23.16 2.47
N GLU A 191 21.81 -22.56 3.09
CA GLU A 191 23.12 -23.19 3.30
C GLU A 191 23.02 -24.47 4.14
N ALA A 192 22.12 -24.51 5.10
CA ALA A 192 21.82 -25.70 5.90
C ALA A 192 20.87 -26.71 5.22
N GLY A 193 20.37 -26.41 4.01
CA GLY A 193 19.48 -27.29 3.23
C GLY A 193 18.00 -27.29 3.65
N PHE A 194 17.59 -26.35 4.50
CA PHE A 194 16.22 -26.20 4.97
C PHE A 194 15.37 -25.21 4.16
N ALA A 195 16.00 -24.33 3.38
CA ALA A 195 15.31 -23.40 2.48
C ALA A 195 15.71 -23.63 1.01
N SER A 196 14.78 -23.32 0.11
CA SER A 196 15.04 -23.44 -1.34
C SER A 196 15.77 -22.20 -1.87
N ALA A 197 16.56 -22.37 -2.94
CA ALA A 197 17.17 -21.23 -3.63
C ALA A 197 16.12 -20.24 -4.16
N ALA A 198 14.92 -20.72 -4.50
CA ALA A 198 13.80 -19.90 -4.93
C ALA A 198 13.30 -18.93 -3.84
N GLU A 199 13.39 -19.33 -2.56
CA GLU A 199 12.98 -18.47 -1.44
C GLU A 199 13.95 -17.30 -1.26
N VAL A 200 15.26 -17.56 -1.32
CA VAL A 200 16.29 -16.51 -1.28
C VAL A 200 16.12 -15.55 -2.47
N GLN A 201 15.90 -16.10 -3.67
CA GLN A 201 15.70 -15.31 -4.89
C GLN A 201 14.43 -14.43 -4.80
N ALA A 202 13.35 -14.93 -4.21
CA ALA A 202 12.13 -14.16 -4.02
C ALA A 202 12.35 -12.94 -3.11
N LEU A 203 13.13 -13.10 -2.03
CA LEU A 203 13.48 -11.98 -1.15
C LEU A 203 14.42 -10.97 -1.82
N GLU A 204 15.32 -11.42 -2.70
CA GLU A 204 16.17 -10.54 -3.51
C GLU A 204 15.35 -9.68 -4.49
N GLN A 205 14.29 -10.25 -5.08
CA GLN A 205 13.33 -9.49 -5.90
C GLN A 205 12.55 -8.47 -5.07
N GLU A 206 12.09 -8.86 -3.87
CA GLU A 206 11.43 -7.96 -2.92
C GLU A 206 12.36 -6.77 -2.59
N ARG A 207 13.65 -7.03 -2.38
CA ARG A 207 14.65 -6.00 -2.07
C ARG A 207 14.89 -5.06 -3.24
N SER A 208 14.99 -5.57 -4.46
CA SER A 208 15.12 -4.74 -5.65
C SER A 208 13.91 -3.81 -5.84
N THR A 209 12.71 -4.31 -5.57
CA THR A 209 11.46 -3.53 -5.66
C THR A 209 11.43 -2.42 -4.61
N LEU A 210 11.85 -2.75 -3.39
CA LEU A 210 11.94 -1.80 -2.29
C LEU A 210 13.00 -0.71 -2.56
N ALA A 211 14.16 -1.09 -3.09
CA ALA A 211 15.23 -0.16 -3.45
C ALA A 211 14.79 0.84 -4.54
N GLY A 212 14.10 0.36 -5.59
CA GLY A 212 13.53 1.25 -6.61
C GLY A 212 12.51 2.24 -6.02
N SER A 213 11.65 1.77 -5.11
CA SER A 213 10.67 2.63 -4.42
C SER A 213 11.35 3.68 -3.54
N PHE A 214 12.43 3.32 -2.87
CA PHE A 214 13.23 4.22 -2.06
C PHE A 214 13.87 5.33 -2.90
N HIS A 215 14.54 4.96 -4.00
CA HIS A 215 15.14 5.92 -4.92
C HIS A 215 14.13 6.87 -5.55
N ALA A 216 12.92 6.39 -5.91
CA ALA A 216 11.85 7.24 -6.43
C ALA A 216 11.40 8.31 -5.41
N LEU A 217 11.29 7.94 -4.14
CA LEU A 217 10.90 8.87 -3.08
C LEU A 217 12.02 9.85 -2.73
N GLU A 218 13.28 9.42 -2.70
CA GLU A 218 14.43 10.31 -2.54
C GLU A 218 14.50 11.34 -3.67
N ALA A 219 14.36 10.90 -4.93
CA ALA A 219 14.31 11.79 -6.08
C ALA A 219 13.16 12.79 -5.95
N SER A 220 11.96 12.32 -5.55
CA SER A 220 10.79 13.19 -5.31
C SER A 220 11.04 14.23 -4.22
N ALA A 221 11.72 13.86 -3.13
CA ALA A 221 12.11 14.78 -2.06
C ALA A 221 13.15 15.81 -2.53
N GLY A 222 14.12 15.37 -3.36
CA GLY A 222 15.08 16.26 -4.00
C GLY A 222 14.42 17.29 -4.92
N ILE A 223 13.51 16.85 -5.78
CA ILE A 223 12.72 17.69 -6.69
C ILE A 223 11.87 18.68 -5.91
N ARG A 224 11.21 18.24 -4.82
CA ARG A 224 10.46 19.11 -3.91
C ARG A 224 11.34 20.21 -3.31
N GLY A 225 12.55 19.86 -2.86
CA GLY A 225 13.52 20.82 -2.36
C GLY A 225 13.90 21.89 -3.39
N GLN A 226 14.15 21.47 -4.64
CA GLN A 226 14.47 22.38 -5.74
C GLN A 226 13.29 23.29 -6.12
N PHE A 227 12.07 22.76 -6.13
CA PHE A 227 10.85 23.55 -6.35
C PHE A 227 10.67 24.62 -5.27
N LEU A 228 10.81 24.26 -3.99
CA LEU A 228 10.70 25.22 -2.88
C LEU A 228 11.81 26.27 -2.88
N ALA A 229 12.98 25.95 -3.42
CA ALA A 229 14.07 26.89 -3.64
C ALA A 229 13.85 27.79 -4.88
N GLY A 230 12.79 27.58 -5.67
CA GLY A 230 12.50 28.32 -6.89
C GLY A 230 13.37 27.93 -8.09
N ALA A 231 14.11 26.81 -8.01
CA ALA A 231 14.96 26.32 -9.10
C ALA A 231 14.14 25.60 -10.20
N LEU A 232 12.98 25.04 -9.85
CA LEU A 232 12.06 24.38 -10.78
C LEU A 232 10.72 25.12 -10.80
N SER A 233 10.13 25.24 -11.99
CA SER A 233 8.72 25.64 -12.13
C SER A 233 7.78 24.53 -11.62
N PRO A 234 6.50 24.85 -11.30
CA PRO A 234 5.51 23.83 -10.96
C PRO A 234 5.43 22.68 -11.98
N GLN A 235 5.42 23.02 -13.27
CA GLN A 235 5.33 22.05 -14.36
C GLN A 235 6.58 21.17 -14.46
N GLN A 236 7.76 21.76 -14.26
CA GLN A 236 9.02 21.02 -14.26
C GLN A 236 9.08 20.04 -13.09
N ALA A 237 8.71 20.47 -11.89
CA ALA A 237 8.70 19.62 -10.70
C ALA A 237 7.77 18.40 -10.88
N GLU A 238 6.55 18.60 -11.40
CA GLU A 238 5.63 17.48 -11.67
C GLU A 238 6.16 16.54 -12.75
N ARG A 239 6.76 17.08 -13.83
CA ARG A 239 7.33 16.28 -14.91
C ARG A 239 8.51 15.44 -14.43
N GLU A 240 9.47 16.06 -13.75
CA GLU A 240 10.64 15.36 -13.20
C GLU A 240 10.23 14.32 -12.17
N GLY A 241 9.24 14.62 -11.33
CA GLY A 241 8.69 13.66 -10.38
C GLY A 241 8.03 12.47 -11.06
N ALA A 242 7.29 12.69 -12.14
CA ALA A 242 6.72 11.61 -12.94
C ALA A 242 7.80 10.76 -13.60
N LEU A 243 8.83 11.37 -14.18
CA LEU A 243 9.97 10.66 -14.78
C LEU A 243 10.71 9.79 -13.75
N ALA A 244 11.00 10.33 -12.56
CA ALA A 244 11.67 9.59 -11.49
C ALA A 244 10.86 8.35 -11.07
N ARG A 245 9.53 8.47 -10.92
CA ARG A 245 8.66 7.33 -10.62
C ARG A 245 8.64 6.30 -11.75
N SER A 246 8.54 6.74 -13.00
CA SER A 246 8.52 5.84 -14.16
C SER A 246 9.85 5.10 -14.35
N LEU A 247 10.99 5.75 -14.08
CA LEU A 247 12.30 5.09 -14.08
C LEU A 247 12.38 3.99 -13.01
N ALA A 248 11.97 4.28 -11.78
CA ALA A 248 11.94 3.28 -10.71
C ALA A 248 11.00 2.10 -11.04
N HIS A 249 9.84 2.36 -11.65
CA HIS A 249 8.95 1.29 -12.11
C HIS A 249 9.59 0.43 -13.22
N LEU A 250 10.30 1.05 -14.16
CA LEU A 250 11.02 0.34 -15.22
C LEU A 250 12.14 -0.55 -14.64
N GLU A 251 12.91 -0.05 -13.68
CA GLU A 251 13.95 -0.81 -12.99
C GLU A 251 13.36 -2.02 -12.24
N ALA A 252 12.28 -1.82 -11.48
CA ALA A 252 11.58 -2.90 -10.79
C ALA A 252 11.02 -3.94 -11.76
N ALA A 253 10.43 -3.50 -12.88
CA ALA A 253 9.90 -4.40 -13.90
C ALA A 253 11.02 -5.18 -14.63
N ALA A 254 12.18 -4.56 -14.86
CA ALA A 254 13.34 -5.23 -15.45
C ALA A 254 13.94 -6.29 -14.51
N ALA A 255 14.00 -6.01 -13.20
CA ALA A 255 14.41 -6.97 -12.19
C ALA A 255 13.42 -8.16 -12.12
N ALA A 256 12.13 -7.88 -12.13
CA ALA A 256 11.08 -8.90 -12.14
C ALA A 256 11.15 -9.79 -13.39
N GLU A 257 11.35 -9.22 -14.58
CA GLU A 257 11.53 -9.99 -15.81
C GLU A 257 12.76 -10.91 -15.74
N THR A 258 13.89 -10.37 -15.26
CA THR A 258 15.12 -11.16 -15.09
C THR A 258 14.89 -12.35 -14.16
N GLY A 259 14.22 -12.11 -13.03
CA GLY A 259 13.83 -13.15 -12.08
C GLY A 259 12.92 -14.21 -12.68
N ALA A 260 11.87 -13.79 -13.39
CA ALA A 260 10.91 -14.69 -14.02
C ALA A 260 11.52 -15.53 -15.15
N ARG A 261 12.45 -14.97 -15.93
CA ARG A 261 13.22 -15.71 -16.96
C ARG A 261 14.11 -16.78 -16.33
N ALA A 262 14.82 -16.46 -15.25
CA ALA A 262 15.64 -17.45 -14.54
C ALA A 262 14.78 -18.59 -13.97
N ALA A 263 13.62 -18.26 -13.37
CA ALA A 263 12.68 -19.25 -12.86
C ALA A 263 12.12 -20.15 -13.97
N LEU A 264 11.81 -19.59 -15.15
CA LEU A 264 11.38 -20.36 -16.31
C LEU A 264 12.48 -21.32 -16.80
N GLN A 265 13.73 -20.89 -16.88
CA GLN A 265 14.85 -21.75 -17.26
C GLN A 265 15.02 -22.93 -16.29
N ALA A 266 14.93 -22.67 -14.98
CA ALA A 266 14.94 -23.72 -13.97
C ALA A 266 13.77 -24.70 -14.13
N ALA A 267 12.56 -24.18 -14.38
CA ALA A 267 11.37 -25.00 -14.61
C ALA A 267 11.50 -25.89 -15.86
N GLN A 268 12.07 -25.35 -16.95
CA GLN A 268 12.36 -26.10 -18.17
C GLN A 268 13.35 -27.24 -17.92
N ALA A 269 14.41 -27.00 -17.15
CA ALA A 269 15.38 -28.04 -16.79
C ALA A 269 14.73 -29.16 -15.95
N LEU A 270 13.90 -28.81 -14.96
CA LEU A 270 13.19 -29.79 -14.14
C LEU A 270 12.14 -30.57 -14.93
N TYR A 271 11.44 -29.92 -15.86
CA TYR A 271 10.49 -30.58 -16.76
C TYR A 271 11.20 -31.57 -17.68
N ALA A 272 12.35 -31.20 -18.26
CA ALA A 272 13.16 -32.10 -19.08
C ALA A 272 13.69 -33.31 -18.29
N ALA A 273 13.94 -33.15 -16.99
CA ALA A 273 14.31 -34.23 -16.08
C ALA A 273 13.11 -35.07 -15.59
N GLY A 274 11.88 -34.72 -15.97
CA GLY A 274 10.66 -35.39 -15.49
C GLY A 274 10.28 -35.10 -14.04
N ALA A 275 10.95 -34.14 -13.39
CA ALA A 275 10.74 -33.75 -12.00
C ALA A 275 9.64 -32.68 -11.83
N LEU A 276 9.18 -32.08 -12.92
CA LEU A 276 8.15 -31.05 -12.93
C LEU A 276 7.01 -31.43 -13.90
N GLY A 277 5.76 -31.15 -13.53
CA GLY A 277 4.62 -31.33 -14.41
C GLY A 277 4.48 -30.23 -15.47
N ALA A 278 3.69 -30.51 -16.50
CA ALA A 278 3.41 -29.55 -17.58
C ALA A 278 2.53 -28.36 -17.12
N ALA A 279 1.84 -28.48 -15.99
CA ALA A 279 1.03 -27.38 -15.45
C ALA A 279 1.92 -26.30 -14.82
N GLU A 280 2.93 -26.73 -14.07
CA GLU A 280 3.91 -25.87 -13.40
C GLU A 280 4.81 -25.18 -14.42
N LEU A 281 5.30 -25.89 -15.44
CA LEU A 281 6.05 -25.26 -16.53
C LEU A 281 5.24 -24.14 -17.21
N ARG A 282 3.97 -24.41 -17.54
CA ARG A 282 3.07 -23.40 -18.13
C ARG A 282 2.81 -22.23 -17.19
N ALA A 283 2.81 -22.45 -15.87
CA ALA A 283 2.70 -21.37 -14.90
C ALA A 283 3.94 -20.46 -14.96
N SER A 284 5.16 -21.03 -14.97
CA SER A 284 6.41 -20.28 -15.13
C SER A 284 6.48 -19.51 -16.46
N GLU A 285 6.00 -20.11 -17.56
CA GLU A 285 5.93 -19.44 -18.87
C GLU A 285 5.01 -18.22 -18.84
N ARG A 286 3.83 -18.33 -18.19
CA ARG A 286 2.91 -17.20 -18.02
C ARG A 286 3.55 -16.09 -17.20
N THR A 287 4.16 -16.42 -16.06
CA THR A 287 4.84 -15.43 -15.21
C THR A 287 5.96 -14.69 -15.95
N ALA A 288 6.77 -15.40 -16.75
CA ALA A 288 7.80 -14.76 -17.56
C ALA A 288 7.22 -13.79 -18.62
N ARG A 289 6.13 -14.18 -19.29
CA ARG A 289 5.44 -13.31 -20.26
C ARG A 289 4.78 -12.10 -19.61
N GLU A 290 4.18 -12.28 -18.44
CA GLU A 290 3.58 -11.19 -17.65
C GLU A 290 4.64 -10.16 -17.23
N ALA A 291 5.80 -10.64 -16.74
CA ALA A 291 6.90 -9.76 -16.35
C ALA A 291 7.51 -9.02 -17.56
N GLU A 292 7.68 -9.69 -18.70
CA GLU A 292 8.10 -9.05 -19.95
C GLU A 292 7.11 -7.97 -20.41
N ALA A 293 5.80 -8.26 -20.36
CA ALA A 293 4.76 -7.31 -20.72
C ALA A 293 4.76 -6.09 -19.78
N ALA A 294 4.94 -6.31 -18.47
CA ALA A 294 5.05 -5.24 -17.49
C ALA A 294 6.25 -4.33 -17.76
N ARG A 295 7.43 -4.89 -18.07
CA ARG A 295 8.61 -4.10 -18.44
C ARG A 295 8.37 -3.27 -19.70
N ARG A 296 7.80 -3.87 -20.75
CA ARG A 296 7.47 -3.15 -22.01
C ARG A 296 6.47 -2.02 -21.77
N LEU A 297 5.48 -2.21 -20.89
CA LEU A 297 4.55 -1.14 -20.51
C LEU A 297 5.29 0.02 -19.83
N SER A 298 6.17 -0.26 -18.87
CA SER A 298 6.99 0.76 -18.21
C SER A 298 7.93 1.51 -19.18
N GLU A 299 8.49 0.83 -20.19
CA GLU A 299 9.27 1.48 -21.25
C GLU A 299 8.43 2.46 -22.07
N LEU A 300 7.19 2.08 -22.40
CA LEU A 300 6.28 2.94 -23.15
C LEU A 300 5.85 4.16 -22.33
N ASP A 301 5.55 3.97 -21.05
CA ASP A 301 5.20 5.06 -20.13
C ASP A 301 6.34 6.07 -20.01
N LEU A 302 7.58 5.59 -19.84
CA LEU A 302 8.76 6.45 -19.80
C LEU A 302 8.94 7.22 -21.11
N ARG A 303 8.90 6.54 -22.25
CA ARG A 303 9.02 7.19 -23.58
C ARG A 303 7.92 8.22 -23.81
N LEU A 304 6.69 7.94 -23.36
CA LEU A 304 5.59 8.89 -23.46
C LEU A 304 5.93 10.17 -22.69
N LEU A 305 6.38 10.05 -21.44
CA LEU A 305 6.75 11.19 -20.60
C LEU A 305 7.96 11.98 -21.15
N GLU A 306 8.93 11.29 -21.75
CA GLU A 306 10.07 11.92 -22.43
C GLU A 306 9.64 12.69 -23.67
N SER A 307 8.67 12.16 -24.43
CA SER A 307 8.16 12.77 -25.66
C SER A 307 7.26 13.99 -25.44
N LEU A 308 6.70 14.16 -24.24
CA LEU A 308 5.84 15.30 -23.95
C LEU A 308 6.68 16.60 -23.97
N PRO A 309 6.27 17.63 -24.74
CA PRO A 309 6.96 18.90 -24.74
C PRO A 309 6.88 19.53 -23.34
N PRO A 310 7.92 20.27 -22.90
CA PRO A 310 7.80 21.12 -21.72
C PRO A 310 6.67 22.12 -22.01
N ARG A 311 5.57 22.00 -21.26
CA ARG A 311 4.43 22.92 -21.34
C ARG A 311 4.71 24.19 -20.54
#